data_AF-A0A967X3S7-F1
#
_entry.id   AF-A0A967X3S7-F1
#
_cell.length_a   1.000
_cell.length_b   1.000
_cell.length_c   1.000
_cell.angle_alpha   90.00
_cell.angle_beta   90.00
_cell.angle_gamma   90.00
#
_symmetry.space_group_name_H-M   'P 1'
#
loop_
_entity.id
_entity.type
_entity.pdbx_description
1 polymer ?
#
loop_
_entity_poly.entity_id
_entity_poly.type
_entity_poly.pdbx_seq_one_letter_code
_entity_poly.pdbx_strand_id
1 'polypeptide(L)'
;FEREAQAVAALNHPNIVTIHSVEESDEGRFITMELVEGSGLEKLIAGDGMSAERMIEIATPLVRALSAAHDRGITHRDLKPANIMVTDDGTVKILDFGLAKLTSIEESGEQGSPATQTLTREGNVVGTVPYMSPEQVQGKPVDHRSDIFSLGVILYEMATGARPFAGDSAADVVSS
;
A
#
# COMPACT_ATOMS: atom_id res chain seq x y z
N PHE A 1 14.34 -1.55 -11.56
CA PHE A 1 14.21 -1.54 -10.10
C PHE A 1 14.97 -0.39 -9.44
N GLU A 2 16.30 -0.27 -9.59
CA GLU A 2 17.07 0.83 -8.96
C GLU A 2 16.45 2.21 -9.20
N ARG A 3 15.93 2.46 -10.41
CA ARG A 3 15.25 3.71 -10.76
C ARG A 3 13.97 3.96 -9.96
N GLU A 4 13.19 2.94 -9.63
CA GLU A 4 11.97 3.10 -8.82
C GLU A 4 12.30 3.23 -7.32
N ALA A 5 13.26 2.45 -6.82
CA ALA A 5 13.78 2.62 -5.47
C ALA A 5 14.38 4.02 -5.26
N GLN A 6 15.14 4.54 -6.23
CA GLN A 6 15.65 5.91 -6.23
C GLN A 6 14.51 6.95 -6.34
N ALA A 7 13.47 6.67 -7.12
CA ALA A 7 12.32 7.56 -7.24
C ALA A 7 11.56 7.66 -5.91
N VAL A 8 11.37 6.55 -5.20
CA VAL A 8 10.75 6.52 -3.86
C VAL A 8 11.69 7.13 -2.82
N ALA A 9 12.99 6.84 -2.84
CA ALA A 9 13.96 7.46 -1.94
C ALA A 9 14.08 8.98 -2.14
N ALA A 10 13.77 9.48 -3.35
CA ALA A 10 13.67 10.91 -3.64
C ALA A 10 12.37 11.55 -3.12
N LEU A 11 11.38 10.77 -2.64
CA LEU A 11 10.20 11.28 -1.96
C LEU A 11 10.56 11.75 -0.55
N ASN A 12 10.98 13.01 -0.44
CA ASN A 12 11.08 13.67 0.84
C ASN A 12 9.72 14.31 1.21
N HIS A 13 8.92 13.60 2.01
CA HIS A 13 7.61 14.08 2.48
C HIS A 13 7.39 13.66 3.95
N PRO A 14 6.88 14.54 4.83
CA PRO A 14 6.74 14.23 6.27
C PRO A 14 5.86 13.01 6.56
N ASN A 15 4.91 12.69 5.67
CA ASN A 15 3.98 11.56 5.80
C ASN A 15 4.35 10.34 4.93
N ILE A 16 5.59 10.28 4.42
CA ILE A 16 6.16 9.11 3.74
C ILE A 16 7.39 8.69 4.54
N VAL A 17 7.62 7.38 4.70
CA VAL A 17 8.83 6.90 5.37
C VAL A 17 10.07 7.26 4.56
N THR A 18 11.13 7.67 5.24
CA THR A 18 12.39 7.98 4.58
C THR A 18 13.16 6.70 4.30
N ILE A 19 13.49 6.42 3.04
CA ILE A 19 14.42 5.33 2.68
C ILE A 19 15.85 5.86 2.79
N HIS A 20 16.70 5.17 3.53
CA HIS A 20 18.11 5.53 3.72
C HIS A 20 19.01 4.88 2.67
N SER A 21 18.84 3.59 2.41
CA SER A 21 19.61 2.85 1.40
C SER A 21 18.81 1.68 0.82
N VAL A 22 19.20 1.28 -0.39
CA VAL A 22 18.83 -0.02 -0.98
C VAL A 22 20.13 -0.72 -1.33
N GLU A 23 20.33 -1.90 -0.77
CA GLU A 23 21.57 -2.66 -0.80
C GLU A 23 21.31 -4.06 -1.36
N GLU A 24 22.32 -4.68 -1.95
CA GLU A 24 22.28 -6.05 -2.48
C GLU A 24 23.40 -6.86 -1.83
N SER A 25 23.10 -8.06 -1.37
CA SER A 25 24.04 -9.03 -0.82
C SER A 25 23.78 -10.42 -1.42
N ASP A 26 24.63 -11.38 -1.10
CA ASP A 26 24.46 -12.78 -1.52
C ASP A 26 23.14 -13.40 -1.00
N GLU A 27 22.53 -12.80 0.03
CA GLU A 27 21.25 -13.23 0.62
C GLU A 27 20.02 -12.54 0.01
N GLY A 28 20.24 -11.58 -0.90
CA GLY A 28 19.18 -10.84 -1.58
C GLY A 28 19.29 -9.33 -1.38
N ARG A 29 18.20 -8.62 -1.63
CA ARG A 29 18.14 -7.16 -1.53
C ARG A 29 17.55 -6.72 -0.21
N PHE A 30 18.12 -5.64 0.34
CA PHE A 30 17.75 -5.07 1.62
C PHE A 30 17.43 -3.58 1.44
N ILE A 31 16.41 -3.12 2.14
CA ILE A 31 16.05 -1.70 2.20
C ILE A 31 16.21 -1.26 3.64
N THR A 32 17.02 -0.23 3.87
CA THR A 32 17.09 0.43 5.17
C THR A 32 16.25 1.71 5.13
N MET A 33 15.48 1.95 6.18
CA MET A 33 14.53 3.06 6.24
C MET A 33 14.42 3.59 7.67
N GLU A 34 13.83 4.78 7.79
CA GLU A 34 13.47 5.41 9.05
C GLU A 34 12.65 4.45 9.92
N LEU A 35 13.05 4.28 11.18
CA LEU A 35 12.24 3.60 12.17
C LEU A 35 11.11 4.53 12.59
N VAL A 36 9.88 4.16 12.22
CA VAL A 36 8.68 4.83 12.70
C VAL A 36 8.18 4.04 13.90
N GLU A 37 8.04 4.67 15.06
CA GLU A 37 7.49 4.05 16.28
C GLU A 37 6.03 4.48 16.47
N GLY A 38 5.13 3.51 16.59
CA GLY A 38 3.70 3.77 16.68
C GLY A 38 2.85 2.53 16.45
N SER A 39 1.57 2.77 16.16
CA SER A 39 0.60 1.72 15.85
C SER A 39 0.26 1.71 14.36
N GLY A 40 0.24 0.52 13.76
CA GLY A 40 -0.34 0.33 12.43
C GLY A 40 -1.83 0.66 12.44
N LEU A 41 -2.33 1.25 11.35
CA LEU A 41 -3.73 1.67 11.24
C LEU A 41 -4.68 0.48 11.39
N GLU A 42 -4.28 -0.72 10.97
CA GLU A 42 -5.04 -1.97 11.13
C GLU A 42 -5.39 -2.28 12.59
N LYS A 43 -4.57 -1.81 13.55
CA LYS A 43 -4.82 -1.99 14.98
C LYS A 43 -5.67 -0.87 15.58
N LEU A 44 -5.72 0.28 14.91
CA LEU A 44 -6.46 1.45 15.37
C LEU A 44 -7.92 1.44 14.91
N ILE A 45 -8.21 0.76 13.81
CA ILE A 45 -9.57 0.53 13.34
C ILE A 45 -10.22 -0.49 14.29
N ALA A 46 -11.16 -0.02 15.12
CA ALA A 46 -11.97 -0.86 15.98
C ALA A 46 -13.20 -1.41 15.25
N GLY A 47 -13.92 -2.36 15.85
CA GLY A 47 -15.08 -3.02 15.24
C GLY A 47 -16.29 -2.09 15.00
N ASP A 48 -16.33 -0.92 15.63
CA ASP A 48 -17.31 0.15 15.43
C ASP A 48 -16.78 1.33 14.59
N GLY A 49 -15.56 1.21 14.06
CA GLY A 49 -14.88 2.25 13.31
C GLY A 49 -14.26 3.33 14.20
N MET A 50 -14.12 4.52 13.65
CA MET A 50 -13.49 5.68 14.27
C MET A 50 -14.40 6.90 14.18
N SER A 51 -14.22 7.87 15.08
CA SER A 51 -14.93 9.15 14.97
C SER A 51 -14.53 9.88 13.67
N ALA A 52 -15.46 10.66 13.12
CA ALA A 52 -15.19 11.44 11.90
C ALA A 52 -13.99 12.40 12.08
N GLU A 53 -13.84 12.98 13.27
CA GLU A 53 -12.70 13.83 13.63
C GLU A 53 -11.38 13.05 13.51
N ARG A 54 -11.29 11.89 14.16
CA ARG A 54 -10.08 11.06 14.12
C ARG A 54 -9.79 10.53 12.71
N MET A 55 -10.83 10.20 11.96
CA MET A 55 -10.70 9.80 10.56
C MET A 55 -10.10 10.92 9.72
N ILE A 56 -10.56 12.17 9.87
CA ILE A 56 -10.04 13.32 9.13
C ILE A 56 -8.58 13.62 9.50
N GLU A 57 -8.23 13.50 10.79
CA GLU A 57 -6.85 13.67 11.27
C GLU A 57 -5.88 12.70 10.59
N ILE A 58 -6.32 11.46 10.34
CA ILE A 58 -5.49 10.43 9.69
C ILE A 58 -5.55 10.54 8.16
N ALA A 59 -6.75 10.75 7.59
CA ALA A 59 -6.96 10.78 6.15
C ALA A 59 -6.27 11.97 5.46
N THR A 60 -6.27 13.14 6.09
CA THR A 60 -5.67 14.36 5.53
C THR A 60 -4.17 14.18 5.19
N PRO A 61 -3.30 13.75 6.13
CA PRO A 61 -1.90 13.51 5.83
C PRO A 61 -1.68 12.35 4.83
N LEU A 62 -2.51 11.31 4.86
CA LEU A 62 -2.45 10.22 3.86
C LEU A 62 -2.69 10.72 2.43
N VAL A 63 -3.75 11.52 2.24
CA VAL A 63 -4.06 12.12 0.93
C VAL A 63 -2.93 13.02 0.46
N ARG A 64 -2.34 13.82 1.36
CA ARG A 64 -1.17 14.67 1.03
C ARG A 64 0.04 13.85 0.58
N ALA A 65 0.34 12.76 1.29
CA ALA A 65 1.43 11.85 0.92
C ALA A 65 1.20 11.22 -0.46
N LEU A 66 0.00 10.67 -0.69
CA LEU A 66 -0.34 10.04 -1.97
C LEU A 66 -0.29 11.04 -3.11
N SER A 67 -0.85 12.25 -2.93
CA SER A 67 -0.77 13.32 -3.93
C SER A 67 0.68 13.68 -4.26
N ALA A 68 1.55 13.83 -3.25
CA ALA A 68 2.96 14.16 -3.46
C ALA A 68 3.75 13.07 -4.20
N ALA A 69 3.36 11.80 -4.04
CA ALA A 69 3.91 10.69 -4.79
C ALA A 69 3.36 10.65 -6.23
N HIS A 70 2.05 10.80 -6.38
CA HIS A 70 1.34 10.81 -7.67
C HIS A 70 1.83 11.93 -8.59
N ASP A 71 2.08 13.13 -8.04
CA ASP A 71 2.66 14.28 -8.77
C ASP A 71 4.04 13.98 -9.37
N ARG A 72 4.74 12.99 -8.82
CA ARG A 72 6.05 12.50 -9.32
C ARG A 72 5.93 11.22 -10.15
N GLY A 73 4.71 10.81 -10.48
CA GLY A 73 4.43 9.61 -11.27
C GLY A 73 4.63 8.30 -10.50
N ILE A 74 4.69 8.35 -9.16
CA ILE A 74 4.90 7.18 -8.31
C ILE A 74 3.55 6.69 -7.80
N THR A 75 3.20 5.44 -8.05
CA THR A 75 1.99 4.78 -7.55
C THR A 75 2.38 3.77 -6.46
N HIS A 76 1.65 3.74 -5.35
CA HIS A 76 1.93 2.87 -4.20
C HIS A 76 1.65 1.40 -4.49
N ARG A 77 0.53 1.08 -5.16
CA ARG A 77 0.13 -0.27 -5.61
C ARG A 77 -0.16 -1.30 -4.51
N ASP A 78 0.26 -1.07 -3.27
CA ASP A 78 -0.05 -1.96 -2.13
C ASP A 78 -0.64 -1.21 -0.93
N LEU A 79 -1.47 -0.20 -1.16
CA LEU A 79 -1.97 0.63 -0.06
C LEU A 79 -3.00 -0.17 0.77
N LYS A 80 -2.72 -0.31 2.06
CA LYS A 80 -3.56 -1.02 3.05
C LYS A 80 -3.27 -0.51 4.46
N PRO A 81 -4.14 -0.74 5.46
CA PRO A 81 -3.93 -0.26 6.82
C PRO A 81 -2.58 -0.67 7.43
N ALA A 82 -2.11 -1.90 7.15
CA ALA A 82 -0.81 -2.41 7.58
C ALA A 82 0.42 -1.63 7.05
N ASN A 83 0.25 -0.85 5.98
CA ASN A 83 1.29 -0.02 5.40
C ASN A 83 1.21 1.45 5.89
N ILE A 84 0.35 1.72 6.88
CA ILE A 84 0.13 3.04 7.45
C ILE A 84 0.43 2.99 8.95
N MET A 85 1.39 3.80 9.37
CA MET A 85 1.75 3.98 10.77
C MET A 85 1.19 5.28 11.32
N VAL A 86 0.71 5.24 12.56
CA VAL A 86 0.36 6.42 13.35
C VAL A 86 1.21 6.41 14.62
N THR A 87 2.07 7.40 14.76
CA THR A 87 2.95 7.59 15.92
C THR A 87 2.16 8.11 17.13
N ASP A 88 2.76 8.03 18.31
CA ASP A 88 2.14 8.50 19.56
C ASP A 88 1.86 10.02 19.57
N ASP A 89 2.63 10.80 18.79
CA ASP A 89 2.41 12.24 18.60
C ASP A 89 1.37 12.57 17.51
N GLY A 90 0.76 11.55 16.91
CA GLY A 90 -0.29 11.68 15.89
C GLY A 90 0.22 11.84 14.46
N THR A 91 1.53 11.77 14.23
CA THR A 91 2.11 11.77 12.88
C THR A 91 1.71 10.50 12.13
N VAL A 92 1.23 10.67 10.90
CA VAL A 92 0.89 9.56 10.00
C VAL A 92 1.98 9.37 8.96
N LYS A 93 2.43 8.13 8.76
CA LYS A 93 3.43 7.78 7.74
C LYS A 93 3.02 6.57 6.92
N ILE A 94 3.18 6.69 5.60
CA ILE A 94 3.06 5.57 4.65
C ILE A 94 4.43 4.88 4.56
N LEU A 95 4.44 3.56 4.76
CA LEU A 95 5.66 2.78 4.88
C LEU A 95 6.16 2.18 3.55
N ASP A 96 5.35 1.41 2.84
CA ASP A 96 5.87 0.57 1.75
C ASP A 96 5.17 0.83 0.42
N PHE A 97 5.82 1.62 -0.45
CA PHE A 97 5.39 1.88 -1.83
C PHE A 97 5.56 0.66 -2.78
N GLY A 98 5.31 -0.55 -2.27
CA GLY A 98 5.28 -1.79 -3.06
C GLY A 98 6.61 -2.13 -3.71
N LEU A 99 7.73 -1.61 -3.21
CA LEU A 99 9.06 -1.79 -3.80
C LEU A 99 9.44 -3.28 -3.87
N ALA A 100 9.01 -4.06 -2.89
CA ALA A 100 9.20 -5.52 -2.84
C ALA A 100 8.40 -6.31 -3.90
N LYS A 101 7.31 -5.74 -4.45
CA LYS A 101 6.56 -6.40 -5.54
C LYS A 101 7.23 -6.21 -6.89
N LEU A 102 8.10 -5.21 -7.03
CA LEU A 102 8.88 -4.97 -8.25
C LEU A 102 10.14 -5.83 -8.34
N THR A 103 10.75 -6.21 -7.21
CA THR A 103 11.91 -7.12 -7.20
C THR A 103 11.54 -8.52 -7.70
N SER A 104 10.40 -9.07 -7.26
CA SER A 104 9.95 -10.41 -7.66
C SER A 104 9.70 -10.54 -9.17
N ILE A 105 9.35 -9.44 -9.84
CA ILE A 105 9.08 -9.41 -11.28
C ILE A 105 10.36 -9.49 -12.11
N GLU A 106 11.41 -8.80 -11.68
CA GLU A 106 12.68 -8.80 -12.40
C GLU A 106 13.40 -10.16 -12.29
N GLU A 107 13.29 -10.85 -11.15
CA GLU A 107 13.91 -12.15 -10.93
C GLU A 107 13.22 -13.30 -11.69
N SER A 108 11.92 -13.18 -11.95
CA SER A 108 11.14 -14.20 -12.66
C SER A 108 11.22 -14.08 -14.19
N GLY A 109 11.77 -12.99 -14.73
CA GLY A 109 11.96 -12.79 -16.18
C GLY A 109 10.66 -12.70 -17.00
N GLU A 110 9.50 -12.72 -16.35
CA GLU A 110 8.19 -12.63 -17.00
C GLU A 110 7.78 -11.16 -17.15
N GLN A 111 7.50 -10.71 -18.37
CA GLN A 111 6.99 -9.36 -18.68
C GLN A 111 5.52 -9.15 -18.27
N GLY A 112 5.11 -9.72 -17.14
CA GLY A 112 3.80 -9.50 -16.54
C GLY A 112 3.76 -8.20 -15.75
N SER A 113 2.58 -7.57 -15.67
CA SER A 113 2.39 -6.41 -14.79
C SER A 113 2.57 -6.83 -13.32
N PRO A 114 2.95 -5.92 -12.40
CA PRO A 114 3.14 -6.24 -10.97
C PRO A 114 1.95 -6.92 -10.29
N ALA A 115 0.75 -6.66 -10.79
CA ALA A 115 -0.48 -7.27 -10.31
C ALA A 115 -0.65 -8.74 -10.75
N THR A 116 -0.04 -9.13 -11.87
CA THR A 116 -0.16 -10.49 -12.44
C THR A 116 0.55 -11.55 -11.58
N GLN A 117 1.56 -11.16 -10.79
CA GLN A 117 2.35 -12.12 -9.99
C GLN A 117 1.74 -12.44 -8.62
N THR A 118 0.86 -11.58 -8.08
CA THR A 118 0.09 -11.94 -6.87
C THR A 118 -1.04 -12.93 -7.20
N LEU A 119 -1.31 -13.17 -8.49
CA LEU A 119 -2.24 -14.16 -9.01
C LEU A 119 -1.47 -15.45 -9.40
N THR A 120 -0.84 -16.12 -8.43
CA THR A 120 -0.22 -17.43 -8.72
C THR A 120 -1.28 -18.47 -9.11
N ARG A 121 -0.84 -19.39 -9.97
CA ARG A 121 -1.53 -20.42 -10.77
C ARG A 121 -2.54 -21.36 -10.07
N GLU A 122 -2.92 -21.13 -8.82
CA GLU A 122 -3.75 -22.05 -8.03
C GLU A 122 -4.92 -21.38 -7.28
N GLY A 123 -5.25 -20.11 -7.55
CA GLY A 123 -6.46 -19.47 -7.01
C GLY A 123 -6.44 -19.21 -5.49
N ASN A 124 -5.34 -19.50 -4.80
CA ASN A 124 -5.15 -19.22 -3.38
C ASN A 124 -4.31 -17.95 -3.19
N VAL A 125 -4.95 -16.78 -3.19
CA VAL A 125 -4.29 -15.54 -2.77
C VAL A 125 -4.46 -15.38 -1.26
N VAL A 126 -3.42 -15.66 -0.48
CA VAL A 126 -3.39 -15.35 0.96
C VAL A 126 -2.93 -13.91 1.14
N GLY A 127 -3.87 -13.04 1.55
CA GLY A 127 -3.60 -11.75 2.17
C GLY A 127 -3.16 -10.63 1.21
N THR A 128 -4.10 -9.79 0.77
CA THR A 128 -3.99 -8.37 0.30
C THR A 128 -5.17 -8.01 -0.62
N VAL A 129 -5.89 -9.00 -1.16
CA VAL A 129 -7.05 -8.81 -2.06
C VAL A 129 -8.04 -7.72 -1.63
N PRO A 130 -8.42 -7.56 -0.34
CA PRO A 130 -9.53 -6.68 0.03
C PRO A 130 -9.33 -5.19 -0.32
N TYR A 131 -8.08 -4.76 -0.50
CA TYR A 131 -7.73 -3.37 -0.84
C TYR A 131 -7.30 -3.20 -2.29
N MET A 132 -7.25 -4.28 -3.08
CA MET A 132 -6.86 -4.21 -4.49
C MET A 132 -7.97 -3.59 -5.32
N SER A 133 -7.58 -2.69 -6.23
CA SER A 133 -8.48 -2.16 -7.25
C SER A 133 -8.92 -3.23 -8.25
N PRO A 134 -10.07 -3.05 -8.94
CA PRO A 134 -10.54 -3.99 -9.96
C PRO A 134 -9.50 -4.25 -11.05
N GLU A 135 -8.77 -3.22 -11.49
CA GLU A 135 -7.70 -3.36 -12.47
C GLU A 135 -6.52 -4.21 -11.95
N GLN A 136 -6.18 -4.11 -10.67
CA GLN A 136 -5.18 -4.98 -10.04
C GLN A 136 -5.65 -6.43 -10.01
N VAL A 137 -6.87 -6.68 -9.57
CA VAL A 137 -7.43 -8.04 -9.53
C VAL A 137 -7.50 -8.67 -10.92
N GLN A 138 -7.73 -7.85 -11.95
CA GLN A 138 -7.78 -8.28 -13.35
C GLN A 138 -6.41 -8.35 -14.03
N GLY A 139 -5.31 -8.01 -13.33
CA GLY A 139 -3.97 -7.97 -13.91
C GLY A 139 -3.80 -6.93 -15.01
N LYS A 140 -4.63 -5.89 -15.03
CA LYS A 140 -4.58 -4.78 -16.00
C LYS A 140 -3.52 -3.75 -15.60
N PRO A 141 -3.14 -2.84 -16.52
CA PRO A 141 -2.25 -1.74 -16.19
C PRO A 141 -2.79 -0.90 -15.02
N VAL A 142 -1.90 -0.61 -14.07
CA VAL A 142 -2.19 0.10 -12.82
C VAL A 142 -1.60 1.51 -12.87
N ASP A 143 -2.36 2.49 -12.43
CA ASP A 143 -1.91 3.87 -12.22
C ASP A 143 -2.39 4.40 -10.85
N HIS A 144 -2.16 5.69 -10.59
CA HIS A 144 -2.52 6.36 -9.34
C HIS A 144 -3.99 6.18 -8.92
N ARG A 145 -4.91 5.90 -9.85
CA ARG A 145 -6.33 5.65 -9.53
C ARG A 145 -6.53 4.38 -8.72
N SER A 146 -5.64 3.41 -8.83
CA SER A 146 -5.67 2.21 -8.00
C SER A 146 -5.42 2.55 -6.52
N ASP A 147 -4.51 3.48 -6.22
CA ASP A 147 -4.29 3.94 -4.85
C ASP A 147 -5.50 4.71 -4.30
N ILE A 148 -6.21 5.46 -5.16
CA ILE A 148 -7.46 6.17 -4.79
C ILE A 148 -8.54 5.15 -4.41
N PHE A 149 -8.66 4.05 -5.17
CA PHE A 149 -9.57 2.96 -4.83
C PHE A 149 -9.22 2.36 -3.46
N SER A 150 -7.95 1.98 -3.25
CA SER A 150 -7.49 1.42 -1.98
C SER A 150 -7.72 2.38 -0.81
N LEU A 151 -7.48 3.68 -1.01
CA LEU A 151 -7.79 4.71 -0.02
C LEU A 151 -9.29 4.76 0.28
N GLY A 152 -10.16 4.66 -0.73
CA GLY A 152 -11.61 4.59 -0.53
C GLY A 152 -12.03 3.41 0.35
N VAL A 153 -11.42 2.23 0.14
CA VAL A 153 -11.63 1.05 0.98
C VAL A 153 -11.19 1.31 2.42
N ILE A 154 -10.01 1.90 2.63
CA ILE A 154 -9.49 2.25 3.96
C ILE A 154 -10.40 3.24 4.66
N LEU A 155 -10.87 4.29 3.98
CA LEU A 155 -11.76 5.29 4.57
C LEU A 155 -13.13 4.68 4.96
N TYR A 156 -13.66 3.77 4.14
CA TYR A 156 -14.86 3.03 4.49
C TYR A 156 -14.65 2.19 5.75
N GLU A 157 -13.53 1.48 5.83
CA GLU A 157 -13.20 0.63 6.97
C GLU A 157 -12.97 1.45 8.24
N MET A 158 -12.27 2.59 8.15
CA MET A 158 -12.12 3.54 9.26
C MET A 158 -13.48 4.06 9.74
N ALA A 159 -14.42 4.32 8.83
CA ALA A 159 -15.73 4.86 9.20
C ALA A 159 -16.67 3.82 9.81
N THR A 160 -16.51 2.53 9.48
CA THR A 160 -17.50 1.49 9.78
C THR A 160 -16.98 0.35 10.64
N GLY A 161 -15.66 0.21 10.78
CA GLY A 161 -15.00 -0.94 11.39
C GLY A 161 -15.03 -2.20 10.54
N ALA A 162 -15.56 -2.13 9.32
CA ALA A 162 -15.73 -3.27 8.42
C ALA A 162 -15.29 -2.93 6.99
N ARG A 163 -14.81 -3.92 6.25
CA ARG A 163 -14.42 -3.74 4.84
C ARG A 163 -15.67 -3.68 3.95
N PRO A 164 -15.68 -2.86 2.88
CA PRO A 164 -16.83 -2.74 1.96
C PRO A 164 -17.07 -4.00 1.11
N PHE A 165 -16.00 -4.74 0.81
CA PHE A 165 -16.05 -5.99 0.05
C PHE A 165 -15.60 -7.14 0.94
N ALA A 166 -16.53 -8.03 1.28
CA ALA A 166 -16.24 -9.21 2.09
C ALA A 166 -15.81 -10.36 1.17
N GLY A 167 -14.50 -10.54 1.01
CA GLY A 167 -13.94 -11.59 0.19
C GLY A 167 -12.49 -11.88 0.58
N ASP A 168 -12.20 -13.13 0.90
CA ASP A 168 -10.82 -13.56 1.16
C ASP A 168 -10.07 -13.89 -0.14
N SER A 169 -10.79 -14.00 -1.26
CA SER A 169 -10.24 -14.24 -2.59
C SER A 169 -10.58 -13.13 -3.60
N ALA A 170 -9.75 -13.02 -4.64
CA ALA A 170 -9.94 -12.11 -5.78
C ALA A 170 -11.31 -12.29 -6.46
N ALA A 171 -11.80 -13.53 -6.51
CA ALA A 171 -13.09 -13.85 -7.09
C ALA A 171 -14.25 -13.29 -6.26
N ASP A 172 -14.15 -13.39 -4.92
CA ASP A 172 -15.19 -12.93 -4.01
C ASP A 172 -15.34 -11.41 -4.08
N VAL A 173 -14.21 -10.68 -4.08
CA VAL A 173 -14.19 -9.20 -4.12
C VAL A 173 -14.76 -8.66 -5.42
N VAL A 174 -14.52 -9.31 -6.57
CA VAL A 174 -15.06 -8.88 -7.88
C VAL A 174 -16.55 -9.20 -8.04
N SER A 175 -17.06 -10.18 -7.28
CA SER A 175 -18.45 -10.64 -7.36
C SER A 175 -19.40 -9.97 -6.35
N SER A 176 -18.86 -9.17 -5.42
CA SER A 176 -19.59 -8.49 -4.33
C SER A 176 -20.24 -7.18 -4.76
#